data_AF-A0A7X9IEP9-F1
#
_entry.id   AF-A0A7X9IEP9-F1
#
_cell.length_a   1.000
_cell.length_b   1.000
_cell.length_c   1.000
_cell.angle_alpha   90.00
_cell.angle_beta   90.00
_cell.angle_gamma   90.00
#
_symmetry.space_group_name_H-M   'P 1'
#
loop_
_entity.id
_entity.type
_entity.pdbx_description
1 polymer ?
#
loop_
_entity_poly.entity_id
_entity_poly.type
_entity_poly.pdbx_seq_one_letter_code
_entity_poly.pdbx_strand_id
1 'polypeptide(L)'
;FPDGFTTDCGSLAESPSGNDPNPSAPSTAGAESGLSDGYGLVNILAHGRPDGFVLTSSAYNENPKTYILTGDGNVVHAGFRNLARNHKIGFYYTIACDQAAYDLETLYGMTVPSVAEELLSLDSAGAIGVVAFTRWGWVSSSYKLMASFYRHLFDEADGYPVQAMIASWQDYPYYRDQIYGQNFFGDPSLRLYTDLPGQVAITAPETYDPRYPVTCTVTLDGAPLGGIPVSAAVTDTLILMAFTDGNGVATFTLPEGIGNNVRITACVPGAVAAEVEMTLSISADADDGDTPLPATFDLAQNFPNPFNPATTIRFSLARSGEVSLEIYNILGQPVAEPVDGMLPAGEHDVMWDGRDRDGEPVASGIYIYRLRADDETMTKTMALVR
;
A
#
# COMPACT_ATOMS: atom_id res chain seq x y z
N PHE A 1 -19.18 9.84 21.05
CA PHE A 1 -18.83 9.68 19.63
C PHE A 1 -18.46 11.06 19.08
N PRO A 2 -17.44 11.17 18.21
CA PRO A 2 -17.01 12.45 17.66
C PRO A 2 -18.11 13.11 16.80
N ASP A 3 -18.05 14.44 16.68
CA ASP A 3 -18.90 15.22 15.78
C ASP A 3 -18.56 14.84 14.32
N GLY A 4 -19.40 14.01 13.68
CA GLY A 4 -19.15 13.50 12.32
C GLY A 4 -19.90 12.19 12.01
N PHE A 5 -20.31 11.45 13.03
CA PHE A 5 -21.12 10.24 12.87
C PHE A 5 -22.60 10.54 13.12
N THR A 6 -23.43 10.54 12.06
CA THR A 6 -24.88 10.45 12.21
C THR A 6 -25.24 9.06 12.69
N THR A 7 -25.76 8.95 13.90
CA THR A 7 -26.47 7.74 14.34
C THR A 7 -27.88 7.77 13.74
N ASP A 8 -28.13 7.03 12.66
CA ASP A 8 -29.51 6.78 12.21
C ASP A 8 -30.14 5.72 13.12
N CYS A 9 -30.70 6.19 14.24
CA CYS A 9 -31.59 5.40 15.09
C CYS A 9 -33.04 5.38 14.57
N GLY A 10 -33.32 5.95 13.39
CA GLY A 10 -34.65 6.17 12.86
C GLY A 10 -35.17 5.06 11.95
N SER A 11 -34.27 4.32 11.28
CA SER A 11 -34.67 3.28 10.31
C SER A 11 -34.32 1.84 10.73
N LEU A 12 -33.55 1.63 11.80
CA LEU A 12 -33.26 0.32 12.42
C LEU A 12 -33.20 0.45 13.95
N ALA A 13 -34.36 0.29 14.59
CA ALA A 13 -34.57 0.42 16.04
C ALA A 13 -33.47 -0.25 16.89
N GLU A 14 -32.89 0.42 17.90
CA GLU A 14 -33.54 1.19 18.97
C GLU A 14 -32.90 2.55 19.31
N SER A 15 -33.70 3.48 19.82
CA SER A 15 -33.29 4.76 20.42
C SER A 15 -32.53 4.53 21.76
N PRO A 16 -31.38 5.18 21.98
CA PRO A 16 -30.59 5.03 23.20
C PRO A 16 -31.20 5.85 24.34
N SER A 17 -32.27 5.35 24.94
CA SER A 17 -32.54 5.59 26.35
C SER A 17 -32.88 4.24 26.94
N GLY A 18 -32.02 3.68 27.78
CA GLY A 18 -32.11 2.31 28.32
C GLY A 18 -33.30 2.07 29.28
N ASN A 19 -34.46 2.64 28.97
CA ASN A 19 -35.71 2.61 29.73
C ASN A 19 -36.94 2.31 28.83
N ASP A 20 -36.78 1.88 27.57
CA ASP A 20 -37.93 1.41 26.78
C ASP A 20 -38.38 0.04 27.30
N PRO A 21 -39.63 -0.10 27.79
CA PRO A 21 -40.15 -1.38 28.27
C PRO A 21 -40.45 -2.39 27.13
N ASN A 22 -40.39 -2.00 25.86
CA ASN A 22 -40.66 -2.86 24.69
C ASN A 22 -39.89 -2.43 23.42
N PRO A 23 -38.58 -2.77 23.31
CA PRO A 23 -37.80 -2.52 22.11
C PRO A 23 -38.45 -3.12 20.86
N SER A 24 -38.57 -2.36 19.77
CA SER A 24 -38.95 -2.92 18.47
C SER A 24 -37.73 -3.60 17.83
N ALA A 25 -37.76 -4.92 17.70
CA ALA A 25 -36.69 -5.66 17.06
C ALA A 25 -36.86 -5.63 15.52
N PRO A 26 -35.77 -5.53 14.72
CA PRO A 26 -35.87 -5.40 13.28
C PRO A 26 -36.49 -6.66 12.65
N SER A 27 -37.33 -6.45 11.63
CA SER A 27 -37.80 -7.56 10.79
C SER A 27 -36.64 -8.13 9.97
N THR A 28 -36.80 -9.35 9.46
CA THR A 28 -35.82 -9.99 8.58
C THR A 28 -35.41 -9.11 7.40
N ALA A 29 -36.40 -8.59 6.66
CA ALA A 29 -36.15 -7.67 5.54
C ALA A 29 -35.57 -6.33 6.02
N GLY A 30 -35.96 -5.85 7.21
CA GLY A 30 -35.41 -4.64 7.82
C GLY A 30 -33.93 -4.78 8.14
N ALA A 31 -33.50 -5.92 8.71
CA ALA A 31 -32.10 -6.17 9.04
C ALA A 31 -31.21 -6.21 7.78
N GLU A 32 -31.67 -6.89 6.72
CA GLU A 32 -30.94 -6.97 5.45
C GLU A 32 -30.85 -5.60 4.77
N SER A 33 -31.97 -4.88 4.65
CA SER A 33 -32.00 -3.53 4.09
C SER A 33 -31.09 -2.60 4.88
N GLY A 34 -31.18 -2.66 6.20
CA GLY A 34 -30.44 -1.80 7.08
C GLY A 34 -28.93 -1.98 6.99
N LEU A 35 -28.45 -3.22 7.03
CA LEU A 35 -27.04 -3.50 6.82
C LEU A 35 -26.59 -3.16 5.39
N SER A 36 -27.50 -3.23 4.41
CA SER A 36 -27.25 -2.84 3.02
C SER A 36 -27.14 -1.34 2.80
N ASP A 37 -27.70 -0.50 3.69
CA ASP A 37 -27.59 0.96 3.57
C ASP A 37 -26.15 1.46 3.69
N GLY A 38 -25.31 0.67 4.38
CA GLY A 38 -23.86 0.79 4.37
C GLY A 38 -23.33 1.84 5.35
N TYR A 39 -22.75 1.35 6.44
CA TYR A 39 -22.22 2.18 7.52
C TYR A 39 -20.73 1.89 7.70
N GLY A 40 -19.92 2.93 7.92
CA GLY A 40 -18.47 2.78 8.11
C GLY A 40 -18.10 1.97 9.36
N LEU A 41 -18.89 2.08 10.42
CA LEU A 41 -18.75 1.32 11.67
C LEU A 41 -20.10 0.66 12.01
N VAL A 42 -20.08 -0.65 12.27
CA VAL A 42 -21.26 -1.43 12.65
C VAL A 42 -20.99 -2.15 13.96
N ASN A 43 -21.85 -1.92 14.96
CA ASN A 43 -21.78 -2.59 16.25
C ASN A 43 -22.91 -3.60 16.37
N ILE A 44 -22.58 -4.85 16.67
CA ILE A 44 -23.56 -5.90 16.93
C ILE A 44 -23.53 -6.23 18.42
N LEU A 45 -24.65 -6.04 19.12
CA LEU A 45 -24.84 -6.52 20.48
C LEU A 45 -26.01 -7.49 20.49
N ALA A 46 -25.71 -8.79 20.53
CA ALA A 46 -26.74 -9.83 20.40
C ALA A 46 -26.29 -11.14 21.03
N HIS A 47 -27.25 -12.05 21.25
CA HIS A 47 -26.90 -13.45 21.43
C HIS A 47 -26.44 -14.04 20.09
N GLY A 48 -25.27 -14.68 20.11
CA GLY A 48 -24.61 -15.21 18.93
C GLY A 48 -24.53 -16.73 18.92
N ARG A 49 -24.37 -17.26 17.71
CA ARG A 49 -24.02 -18.64 17.36
C ARG A 49 -22.97 -18.58 16.25
N PRO A 50 -22.20 -19.65 16.00
CA PRO A 50 -21.18 -19.62 14.95
C PRO A 50 -21.61 -19.03 13.60
N ASP A 51 -22.78 -19.45 13.13
CA ASP A 51 -23.36 -19.18 11.82
C ASP A 51 -24.43 -18.07 11.85
N GLY A 52 -24.46 -17.21 12.87
CA GLY A 52 -25.40 -16.09 12.91
C GLY A 52 -25.61 -15.45 14.28
N PHE A 53 -26.53 -14.50 14.35
CA PHE A 53 -26.96 -13.93 15.63
C PHE A 53 -28.45 -13.63 15.65
N VAL A 54 -28.99 -13.49 16.86
CA VAL A 54 -30.41 -13.27 17.11
C VAL A 54 -30.81 -11.86 16.68
N LEU A 55 -31.88 -11.77 15.89
CA LEU A 55 -32.53 -10.50 15.56
C LEU A 55 -33.71 -10.21 16.49
N THR A 56 -34.60 -11.19 16.69
CA THR A 56 -35.78 -11.03 17.53
C THR A 56 -36.00 -12.23 18.46
N SER A 57 -36.48 -11.96 19.68
CA SER A 57 -36.99 -12.96 20.64
C SER A 57 -38.26 -12.40 21.30
N SER A 58 -39.16 -13.24 21.81
CA SER A 58 -40.36 -12.75 22.51
C SER A 58 -40.10 -12.36 23.97
N ALA A 59 -39.05 -12.88 24.61
CA ALA A 59 -38.62 -12.46 25.95
C ALA A 59 -37.19 -12.92 26.27
N TYR A 60 -36.69 -12.49 27.43
CA TYR A 60 -35.47 -13.01 28.03
C TYR A 60 -35.60 -14.52 28.31
N ASN A 61 -34.58 -15.32 27.94
CA ASN A 61 -34.56 -16.79 28.01
C ASN A 61 -35.62 -17.53 27.16
N GLU A 62 -36.23 -16.87 26.17
CA GLU A 62 -37.05 -17.55 25.17
C GLU A 62 -36.27 -17.91 23.91
N ASN A 63 -36.77 -18.91 23.18
CA ASN A 63 -36.22 -19.28 21.89
C ASN A 63 -36.31 -18.09 20.92
N PRO A 64 -35.20 -17.71 20.26
CA PRO A 64 -35.22 -16.66 19.26
C PRO A 64 -36.18 -16.97 18.12
N LYS A 65 -36.90 -15.95 17.66
CA LYS A 65 -37.86 -16.04 16.54
C LYS A 65 -37.18 -15.88 15.20
N THR A 66 -36.23 -14.96 15.11
CA THR A 66 -35.51 -14.68 13.87
C THR A 66 -34.02 -14.50 14.15
N TYR A 67 -33.23 -14.81 13.13
CA TYR A 67 -31.78 -14.71 13.10
C TYR A 67 -31.38 -13.99 11.81
N ILE A 68 -30.17 -13.45 11.80
CA ILE A 68 -29.40 -13.30 10.57
C ILE A 68 -28.34 -14.39 10.55
N LEU A 69 -28.28 -15.13 9.45
CA LEU A 69 -27.45 -16.32 9.30
C LEU A 69 -26.36 -16.11 8.25
N THR A 70 -25.28 -16.89 8.38
CA THR A 70 -24.33 -17.07 7.29
C THR A 70 -25.00 -17.82 6.15
N GLY A 71 -24.79 -17.36 4.91
CA GLY A 71 -25.49 -17.92 3.77
C GLY A 71 -26.74 -17.14 3.36
N ASP A 72 -27.60 -17.82 2.61
CA ASP A 72 -28.86 -17.28 2.12
C ASP A 72 -29.90 -17.28 3.24
N GLY A 73 -30.63 -16.17 3.36
CA GLY A 73 -31.79 -16.07 4.24
C GLY A 73 -32.99 -16.84 3.70
N ASN A 74 -34.12 -16.73 4.40
CA ASN A 74 -35.42 -17.19 3.93
C ASN A 74 -36.51 -16.21 4.40
N VAL A 75 -37.79 -16.58 4.23
CA VAL A 75 -38.92 -15.71 4.60
C VAL A 75 -38.94 -15.36 6.10
N VAL A 76 -38.29 -16.17 6.94
CA VAL A 76 -38.24 -16.02 8.40
C VAL A 76 -36.89 -15.50 8.89
N HIS A 77 -35.77 -15.87 8.27
CA HIS A 77 -34.42 -15.54 8.71
C HIS A 77 -33.69 -14.68 7.68
N ALA A 78 -32.96 -13.68 8.15
CA ALA A 78 -32.10 -12.88 7.27
C ALA A 78 -30.85 -13.69 6.89
N GLY A 79 -30.23 -13.33 5.77
CA GLY A 79 -28.95 -13.90 5.34
C GLY A 79 -27.95 -12.82 4.97
N PHE A 80 -26.70 -12.97 5.40
CA PHE A 80 -25.63 -12.06 4.98
C PHE A 80 -25.43 -12.06 3.46
N ARG A 81 -25.74 -13.15 2.76
CA ARG A 81 -25.66 -13.18 1.30
C ARG A 81 -26.71 -12.31 0.60
N ASN A 82 -27.78 -11.92 1.29
CA ASN A 82 -28.83 -11.06 0.77
C ASN A 82 -28.49 -9.56 0.87
N LEU A 83 -27.36 -9.19 1.50
CA LEU A 83 -26.92 -7.80 1.54
C LEU A 83 -26.67 -7.24 0.14
N ALA A 84 -27.03 -5.97 -0.09
CA ALA A 84 -26.84 -5.33 -1.37
C ALA A 84 -25.35 -5.22 -1.74
N ARG A 85 -25.04 -5.57 -3.00
CA ARG A 85 -23.68 -5.51 -3.58
C ARG A 85 -23.39 -4.11 -4.10
N ASN A 86 -23.27 -3.14 -3.19
CA ASN A 86 -23.25 -1.71 -3.49
C ASN A 86 -21.94 -0.99 -3.08
N HIS A 87 -20.89 -1.75 -2.77
CA HIS A 87 -19.58 -1.25 -2.32
C HIS A 87 -19.58 -0.46 -1.01
N LYS A 88 -20.67 -0.52 -0.24
CA LYS A 88 -20.73 0.12 1.08
C LYS A 88 -20.35 -0.87 2.16
N ILE A 89 -19.05 -1.09 2.30
CA ILE A 89 -18.45 -2.05 3.22
C ILE A 89 -18.16 -1.36 4.56
N GLY A 90 -18.47 -2.04 5.67
CA GLY A 90 -18.29 -1.50 7.02
C GLY A 90 -17.20 -2.22 7.82
N PHE A 91 -16.75 -1.61 8.92
CA PHE A 91 -15.97 -2.31 9.95
C PHE A 91 -16.90 -2.76 11.07
N TYR A 92 -16.83 -4.05 11.44
CA TYR A 92 -17.75 -4.65 12.38
C TYR A 92 -17.08 -4.92 13.72
N TYR A 93 -17.76 -4.55 14.80
CA TYR A 93 -17.39 -4.97 16.15
C TYR A 93 -18.58 -5.70 16.76
N THR A 94 -18.36 -6.94 17.21
CA THR A 94 -19.43 -7.78 17.75
C THR A 94 -19.24 -8.02 19.25
N ILE A 95 -20.33 -7.91 20.00
CA ILE A 95 -20.53 -8.42 21.34
C ILE A 95 -21.58 -9.53 21.23
N ALA A 96 -21.10 -10.69 20.80
CA ALA A 96 -21.90 -11.89 20.61
C ALA A 96 -21.00 -13.13 20.74
N CYS A 97 -21.60 -14.27 21.10
CA CYS A 97 -20.87 -15.53 21.22
C CYS A 97 -20.56 -16.14 19.86
N ASP A 98 -19.41 -16.80 19.78
CA ASP A 98 -18.97 -17.68 18.69
C ASP A 98 -18.89 -17.08 17.28
N GLN A 99 -19.05 -15.75 17.11
CA GLN A 99 -19.06 -15.08 15.80
C GLN A 99 -17.72 -15.16 15.04
N ALA A 100 -16.64 -15.46 15.75
CA ALA A 100 -15.28 -15.61 15.23
C ALA A 100 -14.75 -17.04 15.42
N ALA A 101 -15.62 -18.01 15.68
CA ALA A 101 -15.20 -19.39 15.82
C ALA A 101 -14.80 -19.93 14.43
N TYR A 102 -13.53 -19.83 14.06
CA TYR A 102 -12.99 -20.27 12.76
C TYR A 102 -12.66 -21.78 12.72
N ASP A 103 -12.91 -22.51 13.81
CA ASP A 103 -12.56 -23.91 14.01
C ASP A 103 -13.79 -24.83 14.12
N LEU A 104 -14.89 -24.43 13.46
CA LEU A 104 -16.21 -25.04 13.61
C LEU A 104 -16.29 -26.51 13.19
N GLU A 105 -15.55 -26.89 12.16
CA GLU A 105 -15.51 -28.28 11.71
C GLU A 105 -14.99 -29.21 12.81
N THR A 106 -13.97 -28.74 13.54
CA THR A 106 -13.28 -29.55 14.56
C THR A 106 -14.09 -29.66 15.84
N LEU A 107 -14.80 -28.59 16.23
CA LEU A 107 -15.50 -28.53 17.52
C LEU A 107 -16.99 -28.84 17.43
N TYR A 108 -17.63 -28.47 16.31
CA TYR A 108 -19.08 -28.55 16.15
C TYR A 108 -19.51 -29.41 14.94
N GLY A 109 -18.56 -29.90 14.13
CA GLY A 109 -18.88 -30.63 12.90
C GLY A 109 -19.64 -29.78 11.87
N MET A 110 -19.57 -28.45 12.00
CA MET A 110 -20.22 -27.49 11.12
C MET A 110 -19.27 -27.11 9.99
N THR A 111 -19.75 -27.18 8.75
CA THR A 111 -19.00 -26.85 7.52
C THR A 111 -19.38 -25.48 6.94
N VAL A 112 -20.10 -24.67 7.72
CA VAL A 112 -20.48 -23.31 7.35
C VAL A 112 -19.44 -22.34 7.93
N PRO A 113 -19.15 -21.22 7.25
CA PRO A 113 -18.25 -20.22 7.80
C PRO A 113 -18.84 -19.60 9.07
N SER A 114 -17.96 -19.08 9.93
CA SER A 114 -18.39 -18.18 11.00
C SER A 114 -18.92 -16.86 10.46
N VAL A 115 -19.62 -16.08 11.29
CA VAL A 115 -20.10 -14.75 10.90
C VAL A 115 -18.97 -13.82 10.45
N ALA A 116 -17.81 -13.85 11.13
CA ALA A 116 -16.66 -13.05 10.73
C ALA A 116 -16.13 -13.45 9.34
N GLU A 117 -16.02 -14.76 9.07
CA GLU A 117 -15.57 -15.27 7.77
C GLU A 117 -16.58 -14.95 6.66
N GLU A 118 -17.87 -15.17 6.90
CA GLU A 118 -18.91 -14.88 5.90
C GLU A 118 -18.93 -13.40 5.55
N LEU A 119 -18.92 -12.49 6.54
CA LEU A 119 -18.93 -11.04 6.30
C LEU A 119 -17.75 -10.55 5.46
N LEU A 120 -16.55 -11.13 5.64
CA LEU A 120 -15.35 -10.80 4.87
C LEU A 120 -15.33 -11.46 3.49
N SER A 121 -16.10 -12.53 3.29
CA SER A 121 -16.16 -13.26 2.02
C SER A 121 -17.09 -12.63 0.99
N LEU A 122 -17.95 -11.69 1.41
CA LEU A 122 -18.92 -11.06 0.52
C LEU A 122 -18.23 -10.08 -0.43
N ASP A 123 -18.33 -10.36 -1.73
CA ASP A 123 -17.89 -9.41 -2.75
C ASP A 123 -18.72 -8.11 -2.66
N SER A 124 -18.06 -6.95 -2.61
CA SER A 124 -18.70 -5.63 -2.71
C SER A 124 -19.84 -5.37 -1.68
N ALA A 125 -19.81 -6.07 -0.54
CA ALA A 125 -20.72 -5.94 0.60
C ALA A 125 -20.05 -6.45 1.89
N GLY A 126 -20.74 -6.41 3.02
CA GLY A 126 -20.25 -7.02 4.26
C GLY A 126 -19.17 -6.18 4.95
N ALA A 127 -18.08 -6.82 5.37
CA ALA A 127 -17.08 -6.23 6.24
C ALA A 127 -15.71 -6.02 5.57
N ILE A 128 -15.01 -4.95 5.95
CA ILE A 128 -13.59 -4.72 5.63
C ILE A 128 -12.67 -5.25 6.75
N GLY A 129 -13.23 -5.39 7.95
CA GLY A 129 -12.59 -5.96 9.12
C GLY A 129 -13.63 -6.26 10.19
N VAL A 130 -13.38 -7.28 11.02
CA VAL A 130 -14.29 -7.73 12.06
C VAL A 130 -13.54 -7.98 13.37
N VAL A 131 -13.98 -7.36 14.46
CA VAL A 131 -13.59 -7.75 15.82
C VAL A 131 -14.71 -8.59 16.42
N ALA A 132 -14.39 -9.84 16.76
CA ALA A 132 -15.37 -10.81 17.24
C ALA A 132 -14.77 -11.83 18.21
N PHE A 133 -15.65 -12.57 18.88
CA PHE A 133 -15.25 -13.56 19.88
C PHE A 133 -15.38 -14.99 19.34
N THR A 134 -14.35 -15.80 19.52
CA THR A 134 -14.34 -17.23 19.16
C THR A 134 -15.23 -18.07 20.04
N ARG A 135 -15.49 -17.63 21.29
CA ARG A 135 -16.33 -18.33 22.27
C ARG A 135 -17.29 -17.38 22.95
N TRP A 136 -16.90 -16.81 24.08
CA TRP A 136 -17.81 -16.08 24.96
C TRP A 136 -17.69 -14.55 24.81
N GLY A 137 -18.69 -13.93 24.19
CA GLY A 137 -18.88 -12.47 24.15
C GLY A 137 -19.66 -11.97 25.37
N TRP A 138 -19.10 -12.12 26.57
CA TRP A 138 -19.78 -11.70 27.80
C TRP A 138 -20.08 -10.20 27.82
N VAL A 139 -21.37 -9.83 27.81
CA VAL A 139 -21.85 -8.46 27.61
C VAL A 139 -21.07 -7.41 28.39
N SER A 140 -20.93 -7.56 29.72
CA SER A 140 -20.31 -6.53 30.55
C SER A 140 -18.82 -6.31 30.28
N SER A 141 -18.04 -7.38 30.11
CA SER A 141 -16.60 -7.27 29.87
C SER A 141 -16.32 -6.90 28.42
N SER A 142 -17.03 -7.51 27.46
CA SER A 142 -16.92 -7.18 26.04
C SER A 142 -17.30 -5.73 25.74
N TYR A 143 -18.30 -5.18 26.43
CA TYR A 143 -18.65 -3.76 26.31
C TYR A 143 -17.52 -2.83 26.76
N LYS A 144 -16.83 -3.15 27.88
CA LYS A 144 -15.69 -2.35 28.35
C LYS A 144 -14.51 -2.40 27.38
N LEU A 145 -14.23 -3.58 26.81
CA LEU A 145 -13.23 -3.73 25.75
C LEU A 145 -13.61 -2.91 24.52
N MET A 146 -14.87 -2.97 24.08
CA MET A 146 -15.36 -2.20 22.93
C MET A 146 -15.29 -0.69 23.16
N ALA A 147 -15.70 -0.22 24.33
CA ALA A 147 -15.65 1.20 24.67
C ALA A 147 -14.20 1.72 24.69
N SER A 148 -13.27 0.96 25.26
CA SER A 148 -11.84 1.30 25.23
C SER A 148 -11.24 1.20 23.83
N PHE A 149 -11.62 0.17 23.05
CA PHE A 149 -11.24 0.06 21.64
C PHE A 149 -11.62 1.32 20.87
N TYR A 150 -12.85 1.81 20.97
CA TYR A 150 -13.25 3.00 20.24
C TYR A 150 -12.53 4.26 20.73
N ARG A 151 -12.34 4.40 22.04
CA ARG A 151 -11.54 5.50 22.60
C ARG A 151 -10.14 5.52 21.98
N HIS A 152 -9.46 4.38 21.96
CA HIS A 152 -8.14 4.26 21.34
C HIS A 152 -8.19 4.49 19.83
N LEU A 153 -9.16 3.92 19.12
CA LEU A 153 -9.30 4.06 17.68
C LEU A 153 -9.40 5.53 17.24
N PHE A 154 -10.17 6.33 17.97
CA PHE A 154 -10.40 7.74 17.67
C PHE A 154 -9.33 8.68 18.23
N ASP A 155 -8.80 8.39 19.43
CA ASP A 155 -7.94 9.35 20.15
C ASP A 155 -6.44 9.07 20.02
N GLU A 156 -6.02 7.80 19.88
CA GLU A 156 -4.63 7.39 20.13
C GLU A 156 -4.01 6.49 19.04
N ALA A 157 -4.82 5.64 18.41
CA ALA A 157 -4.36 4.57 17.51
C ALA A 157 -4.32 5.00 16.04
N ASP A 158 -4.48 6.29 15.75
CA ASP A 158 -4.37 6.84 14.39
C ASP A 158 -5.24 6.09 13.35
N GLY A 159 -6.40 5.57 13.79
CA GLY A 159 -7.31 4.77 12.96
C GLY A 159 -6.94 3.28 12.78
N TYR A 160 -5.90 2.75 13.42
CA TYR A 160 -5.51 1.32 13.35
C TYR A 160 -6.33 0.45 14.33
N PRO A 161 -7.25 -0.40 13.85
CA PRO A 161 -8.11 -1.18 14.74
C PRO A 161 -7.34 -2.22 15.56
N VAL A 162 -6.33 -2.87 14.99
CA VAL A 162 -5.54 -3.87 15.74
C VAL A 162 -4.82 -3.24 16.92
N GLN A 163 -4.26 -2.04 16.74
CA GLN A 163 -3.61 -1.30 17.82
C GLN A 163 -4.64 -0.90 18.89
N ALA A 164 -5.80 -0.39 18.47
CA ALA A 164 -6.89 -0.05 19.38
C ALA A 164 -7.39 -1.28 20.18
N MET A 165 -7.46 -2.46 19.55
CA MET A 165 -7.85 -3.70 20.20
C MET A 165 -6.81 -4.12 21.25
N ILE A 166 -5.52 -4.12 20.90
CA ILE A 166 -4.45 -4.45 21.84
C ILE A 166 -4.42 -3.47 23.02
N ALA A 167 -4.58 -2.17 22.75
CA ALA A 167 -4.63 -1.15 23.79
C ALA A 167 -5.84 -1.36 24.72
N SER A 168 -6.99 -1.80 24.19
CA SER A 168 -8.15 -2.16 25.02
C SER A 168 -7.89 -3.34 25.95
N TRP A 169 -7.06 -4.30 25.54
CA TRP A 169 -6.65 -5.42 26.38
C TRP A 169 -5.75 -4.95 27.53
N GLN A 170 -4.90 -3.96 27.27
CA GLN A 170 -4.01 -3.37 28.27
C GLN A 170 -4.77 -2.53 29.31
N ASP A 171 -5.86 -1.88 28.92
CA ASP A 171 -6.76 -1.17 29.85
C ASP A 171 -7.50 -2.13 30.78
N TYR A 172 -7.85 -3.33 30.29
CA TYR A 172 -8.64 -4.32 31.04
C TYR A 172 -7.99 -5.71 31.10
N PRO A 173 -6.77 -5.85 31.62
CA PRO A 173 -5.99 -7.09 31.57
C PRO A 173 -6.62 -8.22 32.41
N TYR A 174 -7.57 -7.90 33.28
CA TYR A 174 -8.28 -8.87 34.11
C TYR A 174 -9.31 -9.70 33.33
N TYR A 175 -9.77 -9.24 32.16
CA TYR A 175 -10.70 -9.97 31.29
C TYR A 175 -9.98 -10.97 30.38
N ARG A 176 -9.07 -11.77 30.97
CA ARG A 176 -8.17 -12.66 30.23
C ARG A 176 -8.92 -13.61 29.31
N ASP A 177 -10.00 -14.24 29.80
CA ASP A 177 -10.77 -15.21 29.00
C ASP A 177 -11.43 -14.55 27.77
N GLN A 178 -11.93 -13.32 27.93
CA GLN A 178 -12.50 -12.55 26.81
C GLN A 178 -11.42 -12.08 25.85
N ILE A 179 -10.27 -11.63 26.36
CA ILE A 179 -9.12 -11.21 25.54
C ILE A 179 -8.60 -12.38 24.70
N TYR A 180 -8.40 -13.56 25.29
CA TYR A 180 -7.99 -14.76 24.56
C TYR A 180 -9.01 -15.19 23.51
N GLY A 181 -10.30 -14.96 23.78
CA GLY A 181 -11.37 -15.26 22.84
C GLY A 181 -11.55 -14.20 21.75
N GLN A 182 -11.01 -13.00 21.90
CA GLN A 182 -11.23 -11.89 20.98
C GLN A 182 -10.23 -11.93 19.82
N ASN A 183 -10.74 -11.81 18.61
CA ASN A 183 -9.96 -11.91 17.39
C ASN A 183 -10.30 -10.77 16.43
N PHE A 184 -9.30 -10.35 15.68
CA PHE A 184 -9.44 -9.45 14.54
C PHE A 184 -9.35 -10.27 13.26
N PHE A 185 -10.34 -10.16 12.40
CA PHE A 185 -10.36 -10.74 11.07
C PHE A 185 -10.30 -9.62 10.03
N GLY A 186 -9.47 -9.80 9.00
CA GLY A 186 -9.22 -8.80 7.95
C GLY A 186 -7.73 -8.48 7.84
N ASP A 187 -7.41 -7.35 7.22
CA ASP A 187 -6.03 -6.87 7.08
C ASP A 187 -5.57 -6.19 8.38
N PRO A 188 -4.55 -6.72 9.10
CA PRO A 188 -4.08 -6.12 10.34
C PRO A 188 -3.38 -4.76 10.15
N SER A 189 -3.01 -4.42 8.91
CA SER A 189 -2.46 -3.11 8.53
C SER A 189 -3.54 -2.11 8.12
N LEU A 190 -4.82 -2.54 8.07
CA LEU A 190 -5.96 -1.68 7.75
C LEU A 190 -6.00 -0.48 8.69
N ARG A 191 -6.22 0.68 8.07
CA ARG A 191 -6.49 1.93 8.78
C ARG A 191 -7.88 2.40 8.42
N LEU A 192 -8.73 2.58 9.42
CA LEU A 192 -10.09 3.08 9.25
C LEU A 192 -10.10 4.60 9.15
N TYR A 193 -11.05 5.12 8.37
CA TYR A 193 -11.42 6.52 8.45
C TYR A 193 -12.19 6.78 9.74
N THR A 194 -11.66 7.66 10.58
CA THR A 194 -12.26 8.11 11.85
C THR A 194 -13.01 9.43 11.71
N ASP A 195 -12.98 10.04 10.53
CA ASP A 195 -13.74 11.22 10.13
C ASP A 195 -13.98 11.15 8.61
N LEU A 196 -14.70 12.12 8.03
CA LEU A 196 -14.82 12.26 6.59
C LEU A 196 -13.41 12.38 5.98
N PRO A 197 -13.04 11.51 5.03
CA PRO A 197 -11.69 11.51 4.52
C PRO A 197 -11.42 12.73 3.65
N GLY A 198 -10.26 13.36 3.87
CA GLY A 198 -9.75 14.39 2.97
C GLY A 198 -9.46 13.82 1.58
N GLN A 199 -9.21 14.71 0.62
CA GLN A 199 -8.87 14.34 -0.74
C GLN A 199 -7.37 14.54 -0.97
N VAL A 200 -6.63 13.44 -1.15
CA VAL A 200 -5.28 13.54 -1.68
C VAL A 200 -5.38 13.84 -3.16
N ALA A 201 -4.52 14.72 -3.66
CA ALA A 201 -4.25 14.83 -5.08
C ALA A 201 -2.76 14.66 -5.31
N ILE A 202 -2.41 13.91 -6.36
CA ILE A 202 -1.05 13.77 -6.84
C ILE A 202 -0.99 14.22 -8.30
N THR A 203 0.03 15.02 -8.63
CA THR A 203 0.35 15.39 -10.01
C THR A 203 1.72 14.84 -10.37
N ALA A 204 1.82 14.13 -11.48
CA ALA A 204 3.07 13.68 -12.07
C ALA A 204 3.05 13.98 -13.58
N PRO A 205 4.20 13.98 -14.26
CA PRO A 205 4.26 14.01 -15.71
C PRO A 205 3.46 12.85 -16.34
N GLU A 206 2.87 13.05 -17.53
CA GLU A 206 2.19 11.96 -18.25
C GLU A 206 3.16 10.85 -18.70
N THR A 207 4.42 11.23 -18.89
CA THR A 207 5.47 10.33 -19.34
C THR A 207 6.74 10.46 -18.51
N TYR A 208 7.55 9.40 -18.47
CA TYR A 208 8.86 9.43 -17.82
C TYR A 208 9.95 8.87 -18.73
N ASP A 209 11.16 9.39 -18.54
CA ASP A 209 12.39 8.86 -19.12
C ASP A 209 13.32 8.46 -17.96
N PRO A 210 13.75 7.19 -17.86
CA PRO A 210 14.62 6.72 -16.78
C PRO A 210 15.91 7.53 -16.59
N ARG A 211 16.36 8.25 -17.64
CA ARG A 211 17.57 9.09 -17.60
C ARG A 211 17.39 10.37 -16.79
N TYR A 212 16.15 10.80 -16.55
CA TYR A 212 15.84 12.06 -15.89
C TYR A 212 15.01 11.84 -14.62
N PRO A 213 15.18 12.70 -13.60
CA PRO A 213 14.35 12.64 -12.40
C PRO A 213 12.91 13.03 -12.71
N VAL A 214 11.97 12.26 -12.15
CA VAL A 214 10.55 12.56 -12.10
C VAL A 214 10.27 13.43 -10.87
N THR A 215 9.40 14.41 -11.03
CA THR A 215 8.92 15.24 -9.92
C THR A 215 7.40 15.10 -9.80
N CYS A 216 6.94 14.70 -8.62
CA CYS A 216 5.54 14.61 -8.26
C CYS A 216 5.20 15.66 -7.21
N THR A 217 3.99 16.21 -7.26
CA THR A 217 3.46 17.08 -6.20
C THR A 217 2.26 16.42 -5.55
N VAL A 218 2.22 16.42 -4.22
CA VAL A 218 1.12 15.88 -3.42
C VAL A 218 0.49 17.00 -2.60
N THR A 219 -0.83 17.06 -2.64
CA THR A 219 -1.62 17.98 -1.81
C THR A 219 -2.72 17.23 -1.07
N LEU A 220 -3.07 17.69 0.12
CA LEU A 220 -4.27 17.30 0.85
C LEU A 220 -5.25 18.47 0.84
N ASP A 221 -6.43 18.28 0.25
CA ASP A 221 -7.45 19.32 0.10
C ASP A 221 -6.89 20.62 -0.53
N GLY A 222 -5.93 20.48 -1.45
CA GLY A 222 -5.26 21.56 -2.16
C GLY A 222 -4.05 22.19 -1.44
N ALA A 223 -3.75 21.81 -0.19
CA ALA A 223 -2.57 22.27 0.54
C ALA A 223 -1.39 21.29 0.37
N PRO A 224 -0.15 21.77 0.10
CA PRO A 224 1.01 20.91 0.00
C PRO A 224 1.34 20.24 1.33
N LEU A 225 1.78 18.98 1.29
CA LEU A 225 2.05 18.19 2.50
C LEU A 225 3.40 17.50 2.43
N GLY A 226 4.26 17.75 3.41
CA GLY A 226 5.60 17.17 3.49
C GLY A 226 5.67 15.86 4.29
N GLY A 227 6.67 15.04 3.98
CA GLY A 227 6.89 13.73 4.60
C GLY A 227 5.92 12.65 4.14
N ILE A 228 5.17 12.88 3.05
CA ILE A 228 4.19 11.94 2.53
C ILE A 228 4.87 10.92 1.62
N PRO A 229 4.64 9.61 1.83
CA PRO A 229 5.18 8.58 0.97
C PRO A 229 4.51 8.62 -0.41
N VAL A 230 5.33 8.64 -1.45
CA VAL A 230 4.96 8.46 -2.86
C VAL A 230 5.59 7.17 -3.33
N SER A 231 4.76 6.19 -3.71
CA SER A 231 5.23 4.92 -4.25
C SER A 231 5.17 4.92 -5.76
N ALA A 232 6.14 4.24 -6.38
CA ALA A 232 6.12 3.91 -7.80
C ALA A 232 6.08 2.40 -7.97
N ALA A 233 5.10 1.89 -8.72
CA ALA A 233 4.90 0.46 -8.90
C ALA A 233 4.61 0.08 -10.36
N VAL A 234 5.03 -1.11 -10.77
CA VAL A 234 4.71 -1.70 -12.09
C VAL A 234 4.13 -3.09 -11.89
N THR A 235 2.96 -3.37 -12.48
CA THR A 235 2.30 -4.69 -12.40
C THR A 235 2.34 -5.25 -10.97
N ASP A 236 2.01 -4.40 -9.99
CA ASP A 236 1.96 -4.67 -8.55
C ASP A 236 3.30 -4.92 -7.83
N THR A 237 4.43 -4.72 -8.51
CA THR A 237 5.75 -4.69 -7.89
C THR A 237 6.12 -3.26 -7.50
N LEU A 238 6.34 -3.02 -6.21
CA LEU A 238 6.92 -1.76 -5.73
C LEU A 238 8.34 -1.60 -6.28
N ILE A 239 8.57 -0.54 -7.03
CA ILE A 239 9.89 -0.20 -7.60
C ILE A 239 10.68 0.65 -6.61
N LEU A 240 10.05 1.72 -6.11
CA LEU A 240 10.65 2.61 -5.13
C LEU A 240 9.60 3.34 -4.31
N MET A 241 10.07 3.98 -3.25
CA MET A 241 9.30 4.93 -2.45
C MET A 241 10.14 6.20 -2.27
N ALA A 242 9.51 7.34 -2.47
CA ALA A 242 10.06 8.66 -2.19
C ALA A 242 9.17 9.38 -1.17
N PHE A 243 9.67 10.49 -0.62
CA PHE A 243 8.92 11.30 0.33
C PHE A 243 8.86 12.74 -0.16
N THR A 244 7.72 13.38 0.05
CA THR A 244 7.56 14.80 -0.26
C THR A 244 8.37 15.69 0.68
N ASP A 245 8.90 16.79 0.14
CA ASP A 245 9.49 17.88 0.92
C ASP A 245 8.40 18.77 1.56
N GLY A 246 8.81 19.84 2.26
CA GLY A 246 7.86 20.78 2.89
C GLY A 246 6.92 21.52 1.92
N ASN A 247 7.17 21.45 0.61
CA ASN A 247 6.32 22.02 -0.44
C ASN A 247 5.43 20.96 -1.12
N GLY A 248 5.39 19.74 -0.58
CA GLY A 248 4.61 18.64 -1.15
C GLY A 248 5.28 17.99 -2.36
N VAL A 249 6.57 18.24 -2.62
CA VAL A 249 7.24 17.78 -3.83
C VAL A 249 8.12 16.56 -3.53
N ALA A 250 7.90 15.46 -4.26
CA ALA A 250 8.75 14.29 -4.24
C ALA A 250 9.51 14.18 -5.57
N THR A 251 10.84 14.07 -5.52
CA THR A 251 11.69 13.90 -6.71
C THR A 251 12.47 12.61 -6.63
N PHE A 252 12.41 11.79 -7.69
CA PHE A 252 13.08 10.48 -7.75
C PHE A 252 13.37 10.07 -9.20
N THR A 253 14.32 9.17 -9.39
CA THR A 253 14.64 8.59 -10.71
C THR A 253 14.16 7.14 -10.77
N LEU A 254 13.40 6.82 -11.81
CA LEU A 254 12.93 5.45 -12.04
C LEU A 254 14.02 4.62 -12.73
N PRO A 255 14.29 3.38 -12.29
CA PRO A 255 15.26 2.52 -12.96
C PRO A 255 14.86 2.19 -14.40
N GLU A 256 15.85 1.93 -15.24
CA GLU A 256 15.61 1.40 -16.58
C GLU A 256 15.03 -0.03 -16.52
N GLY A 257 14.31 -0.42 -17.58
CA GLY A 257 13.84 -1.79 -17.74
C GLY A 257 12.70 -2.22 -16.80
N ILE A 258 12.09 -1.31 -16.04
CA ILE A 258 11.02 -1.63 -15.08
C ILE A 258 9.66 -1.88 -15.74
N GLY A 259 9.50 -1.60 -17.03
CA GLY A 259 8.25 -1.70 -17.77
C GLY A 259 7.82 -0.36 -18.36
N ASN A 260 6.64 -0.35 -19.00
CA ASN A 260 6.17 0.84 -19.73
C ASN A 260 5.18 1.69 -18.94
N ASN A 261 4.45 1.11 -17.99
CA ASN A 261 3.41 1.81 -17.24
C ASN A 261 3.78 1.77 -15.77
N VAL A 262 4.00 2.94 -15.19
CA VAL A 262 4.34 3.09 -13.78
C VAL A 262 3.18 3.78 -13.09
N ARG A 263 2.59 3.11 -12.11
CA ARG A 263 1.57 3.68 -11.23
C ARG A 263 2.28 4.42 -10.10
N ILE A 264 1.95 5.69 -9.93
CA ILE A 264 2.40 6.52 -8.83
C ILE A 264 1.24 6.72 -7.86
N THR A 265 1.42 6.33 -6.61
CA THR A 265 0.40 6.42 -5.57
C THR A 265 0.89 7.28 -4.41
N ALA A 266 0.03 8.18 -3.91
CA ALA A 266 0.23 8.86 -2.65
C ALA A 266 -0.86 8.47 -1.66
N CYS A 267 -0.45 8.04 -0.47
CA CYS A 267 -1.34 7.69 0.63
C CYS A 267 -1.11 8.65 1.79
N VAL A 268 -2.18 9.34 2.20
CA VAL A 268 -2.15 10.19 3.38
C VAL A 268 -3.08 9.59 4.45
N PRO A 269 -2.60 9.39 5.68
CA PRO A 269 -3.42 9.19 6.87
C PRO A 269 -4.77 9.92 6.85
N GLY A 270 -5.87 9.19 6.89
CA GLY A 270 -7.22 9.78 6.98
C GLY A 270 -7.75 10.41 5.70
N ALA A 271 -7.13 10.16 4.54
CA ALA A 271 -7.56 10.70 3.26
C ALA A 271 -7.66 9.61 2.19
N VAL A 272 -8.48 9.85 1.17
CA VAL A 272 -8.60 8.96 0.02
C VAL A 272 -7.29 9.01 -0.77
N ALA A 273 -6.67 7.85 -0.99
CA ALA A 273 -5.42 7.75 -1.75
C ALA A 273 -5.61 8.24 -3.19
N ALA A 274 -4.56 8.84 -3.74
CA ALA A 274 -4.55 9.34 -5.12
C ALA A 274 -3.53 8.60 -5.95
N GLU A 275 -3.89 8.32 -7.20
CA GLU A 275 -3.05 7.57 -8.13
C GLU A 275 -3.02 8.27 -9.49
N VAL A 276 -1.85 8.24 -10.12
CA VAL A 276 -1.65 8.64 -11.52
C VAL A 276 -0.78 7.61 -12.20
N GLU A 277 -0.97 7.42 -13.50
CA GLU A 277 -0.12 6.56 -14.31
C GLU A 277 0.81 7.42 -15.15
N MET A 278 2.07 6.99 -15.23
CA MET A 278 3.05 7.53 -16.16
C MET A 278 3.41 6.45 -17.17
N THR A 279 3.57 6.85 -18.41
CA THR A 279 4.04 5.96 -19.47
C THR A 279 5.49 6.22 -19.82
N LEU A 280 6.22 5.18 -20.17
CA LEU A 280 7.60 5.29 -20.58
C LEU A 280 7.67 6.08 -21.89
N SER A 281 8.16 7.32 -21.80
CA SER A 281 8.65 8.04 -22.96
C SER A 281 10.15 7.83 -23.02
N ILE A 282 10.56 6.73 -23.62
CA ILE A 282 11.85 6.76 -24.30
C ILE A 282 11.57 7.59 -25.53
N SER A 283 11.97 8.87 -25.52
CA SER A 283 12.20 9.50 -26.80
C SER A 283 13.27 8.64 -27.47
N ALA A 284 12.87 7.84 -28.46
CA ALA A 284 13.76 7.66 -29.59
C ALA A 284 14.16 9.08 -29.97
N ASP A 285 15.43 9.35 -30.21
CA ASP A 285 15.84 10.60 -30.84
C ASP A 285 15.15 10.65 -32.22
N ALA A 286 13.90 11.11 -32.21
CA ALA A 286 13.12 11.46 -33.36
C ALA A 286 13.57 12.86 -33.69
N ASP A 287 14.61 12.93 -34.52
CA ASP A 287 14.79 13.99 -35.50
C ASP A 287 14.50 15.41 -34.96
N ASP A 288 15.15 15.79 -33.87
CA ASP A 288 15.22 17.21 -33.48
C ASP A 288 16.39 17.81 -34.25
N GLY A 289 16.10 18.17 -35.50
CA GLY A 289 17.01 18.82 -36.44
C GLY A 289 17.45 20.23 -36.02
N ASP A 290 17.79 20.45 -34.74
CA ASP A 290 18.45 21.67 -34.30
C ASP A 290 19.24 21.57 -32.98
N THR A 291 19.52 20.38 -32.44
CA THR A 291 20.65 20.23 -31.51
C THR A 291 21.86 19.79 -32.33
N PRO A 292 22.91 20.63 -32.50
CA PRO A 292 24.05 20.21 -33.30
C PRO A 292 24.65 18.96 -32.66
N LEU A 293 24.60 17.84 -33.39
CA LEU A 293 25.42 16.68 -33.11
C LEU A 293 26.84 17.18 -32.77
N PRO A 294 27.53 16.60 -31.78
CA PRO A 294 28.92 16.94 -31.53
C PRO A 294 29.67 16.82 -32.85
N ALA A 295 30.15 17.94 -33.38
CA ALA A 295 30.85 17.94 -34.67
C ALA A 295 32.21 17.22 -34.58
N THR A 296 32.58 16.75 -33.39
CA THR A 296 33.91 16.28 -33.03
C THR A 296 33.82 15.00 -32.21
N PHE A 297 34.68 14.05 -32.56
CA PHE A 297 35.11 12.97 -31.68
C PHE A 297 35.91 13.56 -30.52
N ASP A 298 35.48 13.35 -29.28
CA ASP A 298 36.19 13.81 -28.09
C ASP A 298 36.11 12.76 -26.97
N LEU A 299 37.12 12.71 -26.12
CA LEU A 299 37.17 11.85 -24.94
C LEU A 299 37.34 12.78 -23.75
N ALA A 300 36.38 12.81 -22.82
CA ALA A 300 36.46 13.67 -21.64
C ALA A 300 37.39 13.10 -20.57
N GLN A 301 37.83 13.97 -19.65
CA GLN A 301 38.48 13.50 -18.43
C GLN A 301 37.46 12.74 -17.58
N ASN A 302 37.84 11.55 -17.11
CA ASN A 302 37.00 10.75 -16.25
C ASN A 302 36.64 11.53 -14.97
N PHE A 303 35.43 11.35 -14.45
CA PHE A 303 34.98 11.97 -13.20
C PHE A 303 34.31 10.94 -12.28
N PRO A 304 34.65 10.90 -10.98
CA PRO A 304 35.73 11.67 -10.33
C PRO A 304 37.15 11.26 -10.80
N ASN A 305 38.14 12.13 -10.64
CA ASN A 305 39.57 11.79 -10.83
C ASN A 305 40.45 12.65 -9.90
N PRO A 306 41.13 12.07 -8.89
CA PRO A 306 41.20 10.64 -8.58
C PRO A 306 39.85 10.03 -8.14
N PHE A 307 39.67 8.73 -8.33
CA PHE A 307 38.43 8.00 -8.00
C PHE A 307 38.65 6.83 -7.04
N ASN A 308 37.57 6.39 -6.36
CA ASN A 308 37.56 5.23 -5.45
C ASN A 308 36.16 4.58 -5.33
N PRO A 309 35.96 3.31 -5.71
CA PRO A 309 36.69 2.58 -6.74
C PRO A 309 36.12 2.82 -8.15
N ALA A 310 35.04 3.60 -8.30
CA ALA A 310 34.34 3.79 -9.58
C ALA A 310 34.49 5.21 -10.15
N THR A 311 34.55 5.30 -11.48
CA THR A 311 34.55 6.56 -12.24
C THR A 311 33.71 6.42 -13.50
N THR A 312 33.17 7.54 -13.99
CA THR A 312 32.54 7.64 -15.31
C THR A 312 33.52 8.23 -16.32
N ILE A 313 33.65 7.58 -17.48
CA ILE A 313 34.40 8.04 -18.65
C ILE A 313 33.36 8.53 -19.67
N ARG A 314 33.41 9.80 -20.05
CA ARG A 314 32.52 10.37 -21.06
C ARG A 314 33.23 10.55 -22.39
N PHE A 315 32.54 10.35 -23.51
CA PHE A 315 33.08 10.64 -24.84
C PHE A 315 31.98 10.95 -25.84
N SER A 316 32.34 11.68 -26.89
CA SER A 316 31.46 12.05 -27.99
C SER A 316 31.89 11.38 -29.29
N LEU A 317 30.93 10.93 -30.09
CA LEU A 317 31.13 10.38 -31.42
C LEU A 317 30.48 11.30 -32.46
N ALA A 318 31.25 11.77 -33.43
CA ALA A 318 30.73 12.59 -34.53
C ALA A 318 29.83 11.79 -35.50
N ARG A 319 29.99 10.46 -35.55
CA ARG A 319 29.20 9.54 -36.38
C ARG A 319 29.08 8.18 -35.69
N SER A 320 28.04 7.43 -36.03
CA SER A 320 27.87 6.05 -35.58
C SER A 320 28.96 5.16 -36.18
N GLY A 321 29.52 4.24 -35.40
CA GLY A 321 30.63 3.39 -35.84
C GLY A 321 31.04 2.33 -34.82
N GLU A 322 32.05 1.56 -35.17
CA GLU A 322 32.66 0.58 -34.28
C GLU A 322 33.57 1.29 -33.28
N VAL A 323 33.32 1.08 -31.98
CA VAL A 323 33.98 1.75 -30.87
C VAL A 323 34.59 0.75 -29.91
N SER A 324 35.82 0.99 -29.50
CA SER A 324 36.48 0.26 -28.42
C SER A 324 37.05 1.24 -27.40
N LEU A 325 36.67 1.06 -26.13
CA LEU A 325 37.21 1.78 -24.98
C LEU A 325 38.02 0.80 -24.15
N GLU A 326 39.33 0.96 -24.16
CA GLU A 326 40.27 0.06 -23.50
C GLU A 326 40.98 0.77 -22.35
N ILE A 327 41.20 0.06 -21.25
CA ILE A 327 41.92 0.54 -20.07
C ILE A 327 43.21 -0.24 -19.93
N TYR A 328 44.31 0.47 -19.69
CA TYR A 328 45.66 -0.04 -19.55
C TYR A 328 46.28 0.40 -18.23
N ASN A 329 47.18 -0.42 -17.69
CA ASN A 329 48.06 0.02 -16.62
C ASN A 329 49.25 0.85 -17.18
N ILE A 330 50.07 1.43 -16.30
CA ILE A 330 51.23 2.24 -16.70
C ILE A 330 52.30 1.48 -17.50
N LEU A 331 52.28 0.15 -17.47
CA LEU A 331 53.17 -0.71 -18.26
C LEU A 331 52.60 -1.00 -19.67
N GLY A 332 51.41 -0.46 -19.99
CA GLY A 332 50.72 -0.68 -21.26
C GLY A 332 50.03 -2.04 -21.36
N GLN A 333 49.84 -2.75 -20.24
CA GLN A 333 49.11 -4.03 -20.24
C GLN A 333 47.61 -3.75 -20.20
N PRO A 334 46.78 -4.46 -21.00
CA PRO A 334 45.34 -4.29 -20.99
C PRO A 334 44.77 -4.77 -19.65
N VAL A 335 43.91 -3.95 -19.06
CA VAL A 335 43.28 -4.16 -17.75
C VAL A 335 41.81 -4.47 -17.92
N ALA A 336 41.09 -3.66 -18.69
CA ALA A 336 39.66 -3.80 -18.92
C ALA A 336 39.27 -3.22 -20.28
N GLU A 337 38.11 -3.59 -20.78
CA GLU A 337 37.54 -3.06 -22.01
C GLU A 337 36.05 -2.82 -21.81
N PRO A 338 35.68 -1.66 -21.22
CA PRO A 338 34.28 -1.37 -20.89
C PRO A 338 33.35 -1.24 -22.10
N VAL A 339 33.90 -0.98 -23.29
CA VAL A 339 33.15 -0.92 -24.55
C VAL A 339 33.94 -1.64 -25.64
N ASP A 340 33.26 -2.54 -26.35
CA ASP A 340 33.71 -3.14 -27.61
C ASP A 340 32.47 -3.43 -28.48
N GLY A 341 32.18 -2.57 -29.46
CA GLY A 341 31.03 -2.75 -30.35
C GLY A 341 30.55 -1.49 -31.08
N MET A 342 29.40 -1.60 -31.76
CA MET A 342 28.80 -0.51 -32.53
C MET A 342 28.03 0.45 -31.62
N LEU A 343 28.37 1.74 -31.65
CA LEU A 343 27.67 2.81 -30.94
C LEU A 343 27.11 3.88 -31.90
N PRO A 344 25.95 4.48 -31.60
CA PRO A 344 25.42 5.61 -32.37
C PRO A 344 26.24 6.89 -32.18
N ALA A 345 26.17 7.83 -33.14
CA ALA A 345 26.68 9.19 -32.98
C ALA A 345 26.08 9.86 -31.73
N GLY A 346 26.85 10.69 -31.03
CA GLY A 346 26.39 11.38 -29.81
C GLY A 346 27.34 11.23 -28.62
N GLU A 347 26.88 11.69 -27.46
CA GLU A 347 27.60 11.59 -26.18
C GLU A 347 27.32 10.25 -25.50
N HIS A 348 28.34 9.68 -24.87
CA HIS A 348 28.32 8.37 -24.20
C HIS A 348 28.99 8.45 -22.83
N ASP A 349 28.36 7.84 -21.82
CA ASP A 349 28.87 7.74 -20.44
C ASP A 349 29.11 6.26 -20.10
N VAL A 350 30.34 5.90 -19.76
CA VAL A 350 30.73 4.52 -19.43
C VAL A 350 31.37 4.45 -18.05
N MET A 351 30.84 3.61 -17.17
CA MET A 351 31.38 3.41 -15.83
C MET A 351 32.47 2.33 -15.81
N TRP A 352 33.58 2.61 -15.13
CA TRP A 352 34.55 1.59 -14.73
C TRP A 352 34.67 1.54 -13.21
N ASP A 353 34.61 0.34 -12.63
CA ASP A 353 34.57 0.10 -11.19
C ASP A 353 35.94 -0.30 -10.59
N GLY A 354 37.01 -0.13 -11.36
CA GLY A 354 38.37 -0.44 -10.93
C GLY A 354 38.63 -1.95 -10.80
N ARG A 355 37.99 -2.77 -11.63
CA ARG A 355 38.29 -4.20 -11.79
C ARG A 355 38.92 -4.51 -13.14
N ASP A 356 39.69 -5.59 -13.20
CA ASP A 356 40.23 -6.13 -14.45
C ASP A 356 39.22 -7.07 -15.15
N ARG A 357 39.64 -7.65 -16.29
CA ARG A 357 38.85 -8.59 -17.09
C ARG A 357 38.46 -9.88 -16.35
N ASP A 358 39.20 -10.26 -15.31
CA ASP A 358 38.89 -11.44 -14.48
C ASP A 358 37.95 -11.09 -13.31
N GLY A 359 37.55 -9.81 -13.20
CA GLY A 359 36.68 -9.30 -12.15
C GLY A 359 37.42 -8.97 -10.85
N GLU A 360 38.74 -9.04 -10.84
CA GLU A 360 39.55 -8.77 -9.65
C GLU A 360 39.85 -7.27 -9.50
N PRO A 361 39.86 -6.73 -8.28
CA PRO A 361 40.15 -5.31 -8.05
C PRO A 361 41.61 -5.00 -8.38
N VAL A 362 41.84 -3.97 -9.19
CA VAL A 362 43.20 -3.53 -9.53
C VAL A 362 43.80 -2.59 -8.46
N ALA A 363 45.13 -2.52 -8.39
CA ALA A 363 45.84 -1.74 -7.37
C ALA A 363 45.67 -0.21 -7.55
N SER A 364 45.82 0.56 -6.47
CA SER A 364 45.93 2.03 -6.56
C SER A 364 47.08 2.44 -7.49
N GLY A 365 46.85 3.42 -8.35
CA GLY A 365 47.83 3.81 -9.36
C GLY A 365 47.26 4.62 -10.52
N ILE A 366 48.12 4.92 -11.50
CA ILE A 366 47.75 5.60 -12.74
C ILE A 366 47.38 4.56 -13.79
N TYR A 367 46.22 4.77 -14.41
CA TYR A 367 45.70 4.01 -15.53
C TYR A 367 45.54 4.92 -16.75
N ILE A 368 45.64 4.32 -17.92
CA ILE A 368 45.49 4.98 -19.21
C ILE A 368 44.23 4.40 -19.85
N TYR A 369 43.30 5.23 -20.32
CA TYR A 369 42.15 4.76 -21.10
C TYR A 369 42.21 5.34 -22.50
N ARG A 370 41.89 4.50 -23.48
CA ARG A 370 41.98 4.78 -24.90
C ARG A 370 40.65 4.49 -25.56
N LEU A 371 40.08 5.51 -26.18
CA LEU A 371 38.90 5.41 -27.03
C LEU A 371 39.36 5.31 -28.49
N ARG A 372 38.84 4.34 -29.21
CA ARG A 372 39.00 4.19 -30.66
C ARG A 372 37.61 4.17 -31.29
N ALA A 373 37.41 4.97 -32.34
CA ALA A 373 36.22 4.91 -33.20
C ALA A 373 36.66 5.07 -34.65
N ASP A 374 36.38 4.07 -35.50
CA ASP A 374 36.88 3.98 -36.88
C ASP A 374 38.41 4.27 -36.99
N ASP A 375 38.78 5.40 -37.62
CA ASP A 375 40.15 5.88 -37.85
C ASP A 375 40.65 6.87 -36.76
N GLU A 376 39.81 7.21 -35.78
CA GLU A 376 40.13 8.18 -34.73
C GLU A 376 40.49 7.48 -33.41
N THR A 377 41.46 8.03 -32.67
CA THR A 377 41.91 7.48 -31.39
C THR A 377 42.30 8.60 -30.42
N MET A 378 41.73 8.57 -29.22
CA MET A 378 42.06 9.49 -28.13
C MET A 378 42.45 8.73 -26.88
N THR A 379 43.40 9.27 -26.13
CA THR A 379 43.94 8.64 -24.92
C THR A 379 43.98 9.66 -23.78
N LYS A 380 43.55 9.24 -22.58
CA LYS A 380 43.64 10.03 -21.34
C LYS A 380 44.10 9.18 -20.18
N THR A 381 44.37 9.82 -19.05
CA THR A 381 44.89 9.17 -17.83
C THR A 381 43.97 9.40 -16.64
N MET A 382 43.87 8.40 -15.78
CA MET A 382 43.05 8.41 -14.57
C MET A 382 43.82 7.86 -13.37
N ALA A 383 43.54 8.38 -12.18
CA ALA A 383 44.17 7.96 -10.94
C ALA A 383 43.17 7.23 -10.04
N LEU A 384 43.43 5.95 -9.76
CA LEU A 384 42.69 5.16 -8.79
C LEU A 384 43.36 5.26 -7.42
N VAL A 385 42.59 5.61 -6.39
CA VAL A 385 43.04 5.66 -5.00
C VAL A 385 42.13 4.78 -4.17
N ARG A 386 42.58 3.57 -3.82
CA ARG A 386 41.94 2.72 -2.82
C ARG A 386 42.55 2.90 -1.44
#